data_AF-A0A3P0N2G7-F1
#
_entry.id   AF-A0A3P0N2G7-F1
#
_cell.length_a   1.000
_cell.length_b   1.000
_cell.length_c   1.000
_cell.angle_alpha   90.00
_cell.angle_beta   90.00
_cell.angle_gamma   90.00
#
_symmetry.space_group_name_H-M   'P 1'
#
loop_
_entity.id
_entity.type
_entity.pdbx_description
1 polymer ?
#
loop_
_entity_poly.entity_id
_entity_poly.type
_entity_poly.pdbx_seq_one_letter_code
_entity_poly.pdbx_strand_id
1 'polypeptide(L)'
;MRRIAARPFARRVASLAALTCIMLGGAASADTLRTASDIAGASLVPLGALPHSPENGALDTFCAQYRAKTATAAGRDVAKLGWIVTSEAPLGRYTVVTFASGFKSGTSAICFARNANIGVFDGTTLVALGYTARASGWQLGSVEPLESGALLVWGGDGPSAPVGELREENGGLRLTAVAAERTYCHGRAIVPNVYGKPLDKARKILISHGWQPLRPHEKPDAMDGAATLAKHGIIEAEACSGTGMGYCALRYRNAAGVLGVTTVGGEPDTPSANTVIDYQVACRQQ
;
A
#
# COMPACT_ATOMS: atom_id res chain seq x y z
N MET A 1 30.59 57.31 -92.98
CA MET A 1 30.72 58.07 -91.71
C MET A 1 30.18 57.22 -90.56
N ARG A 2 30.95 57.13 -89.46
CA ARG A 2 30.62 56.54 -88.14
C ARG A 2 30.40 55.01 -88.10
N ARG A 3 31.38 54.23 -87.59
CA ARG A 3 31.73 53.91 -86.18
C ARG A 3 30.82 52.79 -85.62
N ILE A 4 31.30 51.58 -85.36
CA ILE A 4 32.11 51.04 -84.22
C ILE A 4 31.22 50.14 -83.34
N ALA A 5 31.72 48.91 -83.11
CA ALA A 5 31.61 48.05 -81.90
C ALA A 5 30.21 47.64 -81.38
N ALA A 6 30.04 46.62 -80.55
CA ALA A 6 30.73 45.36 -80.23
C ALA A 6 29.77 44.61 -79.27
N ARG A 7 29.93 43.28 -79.21
CA ARG A 7 29.43 42.32 -78.20
C ARG A 7 29.55 42.82 -76.73
N PRO A 8 28.94 42.22 -75.67
CA PRO A 8 28.81 40.75 -75.47
C PRO A 8 27.70 40.19 -74.54
N PHE A 9 27.68 38.84 -74.49
CA PHE A 9 27.33 37.91 -73.40
C PHE A 9 26.65 38.42 -72.11
N ALA A 10 25.60 37.71 -71.67
CA ALA A 10 25.41 37.35 -70.26
C ALA A 10 24.60 36.06 -70.06
N ARG A 11 25.25 35.04 -69.47
CA ARG A 11 24.64 33.89 -68.80
C ARG A 11 23.93 34.35 -67.52
N ARG A 12 22.75 33.81 -67.19
CA ARG A 12 22.24 33.68 -65.80
C ARG A 12 21.40 32.39 -65.73
N VAL A 13 21.98 31.30 -65.23
CA VAL A 13 21.97 30.81 -63.84
C VAL A 13 20.57 30.43 -63.38
N ALA A 14 20.33 29.12 -63.32
CA ALA A 14 19.17 28.49 -62.72
C ALA A 14 19.25 28.60 -61.19
N SER A 15 18.14 28.97 -60.54
CA SER A 15 17.99 28.93 -59.09
C SER A 15 16.99 27.83 -58.72
N LEU A 16 17.51 26.68 -58.28
CA LEU A 16 16.75 25.70 -57.53
C LEU A 16 16.53 26.25 -56.11
N ALA A 17 15.29 26.60 -55.78
CA ALA A 17 14.88 26.91 -54.42
C ALA A 17 14.72 25.59 -53.65
N ALA A 18 15.66 25.28 -52.77
CA ALA A 18 15.52 24.21 -51.81
C ALA A 18 14.59 24.68 -50.67
N LEU A 19 13.38 24.11 -50.61
CA LEU A 19 12.53 24.22 -49.41
C LEU A 19 13.10 23.30 -48.33
N THR A 20 13.81 23.89 -47.37
CA THR A 20 14.14 23.27 -46.09
C THR A 20 12.89 23.30 -45.20
N CYS A 21 12.14 22.19 -45.18
CA CYS A 21 11.16 21.93 -44.13
C CYS A 21 11.91 21.72 -42.80
N ILE A 22 11.96 22.76 -41.97
CA ILE A 22 12.35 22.63 -40.57
C ILE A 22 11.19 21.92 -39.87
N MET A 23 11.30 20.60 -39.74
CA MET A 23 10.48 19.84 -38.80
C MET A 23 10.89 20.31 -37.40
N LEU A 24 10.12 21.23 -36.81
CA LEU A 24 10.10 21.39 -35.36
C LEU A 24 9.44 20.14 -34.78
N GLY A 25 10.23 19.08 -34.65
CA GLY A 25 9.91 17.97 -33.77
C GLY A 25 9.85 18.54 -32.36
N GLY A 26 8.64 18.87 -31.91
CA GLY A 26 8.39 19.05 -30.49
C GLY A 26 8.83 17.77 -29.82
N ALA A 27 9.91 17.82 -29.06
CA ALA A 27 10.18 16.80 -28.06
C ALA A 27 8.95 16.82 -27.15
N ALA A 28 8.03 15.88 -27.36
CA ALA A 28 7.07 15.53 -26.34
C ALA A 28 7.93 15.14 -25.14
N SER A 29 8.10 16.05 -24.19
CA SER A 29 8.54 15.70 -22.85
C SER A 29 7.61 14.57 -22.44
N ALA A 30 8.14 13.35 -22.34
CA ALA A 30 7.43 12.29 -21.66
C ALA A 30 7.18 12.86 -20.26
N ASP A 31 5.94 13.28 -20.00
CA ASP A 31 5.56 13.85 -18.71
C ASP A 31 5.95 12.81 -17.65
N THR A 32 7.00 13.14 -16.90
CA THR A 32 7.50 12.25 -15.86
C THR A 32 6.35 12.04 -14.90
N LEU A 33 5.94 10.78 -14.71
CA LEU A 33 4.82 10.44 -13.83
C LEU A 33 5.01 11.16 -12.49
N ARG A 34 4.04 12.00 -12.13
CA ARG A 34 4.10 12.75 -10.87
C ARG A 34 3.94 11.76 -9.72
N THR A 35 4.91 11.73 -8.82
CA THR A 35 4.84 10.92 -7.60
C THR A 35 5.08 11.77 -6.37
N ALA A 36 4.44 11.41 -5.26
CA ALA A 36 4.66 12.06 -3.98
C ALA A 36 4.34 11.13 -2.80
N SER A 37 4.90 11.44 -1.64
CA SER A 37 4.62 10.76 -0.37
C SER A 37 4.42 11.80 0.74
N ASP A 38 3.34 11.67 1.49
CA ASP A 38 3.07 12.42 2.73
C ASP A 38 3.47 11.65 3.99
N ILE A 39 3.91 10.40 3.83
CA ILE A 39 4.25 9.53 4.95
C ILE A 39 5.71 9.76 5.36
N ALA A 40 5.90 10.21 6.60
CA ALA A 40 7.24 10.43 7.16
C ALA A 40 8.08 9.15 7.09
N GLY A 41 9.27 9.25 6.50
CA GLY A 41 10.19 8.11 6.33
C GLY A 41 9.94 7.26 5.09
N ALA A 42 8.84 7.47 4.34
CA ALA A 42 8.58 6.79 3.08
C ALA A 42 8.64 7.76 1.89
N SER A 43 9.13 7.24 0.76
CA SER A 43 9.23 7.96 -0.51
C SER A 43 8.47 7.19 -1.58
N LEU A 44 7.92 7.93 -2.55
CA LEU A 44 7.39 7.38 -3.80
C LEU A 44 8.01 8.18 -4.94
N VAL A 45 8.83 7.51 -5.76
CA VAL A 45 9.65 8.15 -6.80
C VAL A 45 9.36 7.54 -8.18
N PRO A 46 9.46 8.30 -9.27
CA PRO A 46 9.42 7.71 -10.60
C PRO A 46 10.67 6.86 -10.82
N LEU A 47 10.49 5.63 -11.29
CA LEU A 47 11.60 4.71 -11.57
C LEU A 47 11.22 3.78 -12.73
N GLY A 48 12.06 3.70 -13.75
CA GLY A 48 11.78 2.92 -14.97
C GLY A 48 12.29 1.48 -14.93
N ALA A 49 13.18 1.14 -14.00
CA ALA A 49 13.78 -0.19 -13.92
C ALA A 49 14.03 -0.59 -12.46
N LEU A 50 13.61 -1.79 -12.10
CA LEU A 50 13.86 -2.37 -10.79
C LEU A 50 15.24 -3.06 -10.79
N PRO A 51 16.16 -2.73 -9.86
CA PRO A 51 17.41 -3.47 -9.73
C PRO A 51 17.18 -4.90 -9.26
N HIS A 52 18.19 -5.76 -9.42
CA HIS A 52 18.21 -7.08 -8.78
C HIS A 52 18.10 -6.96 -7.26
N SER A 53 17.44 -7.94 -6.64
CA SER A 53 17.35 -8.04 -5.19
C SER A 53 18.74 -8.19 -4.58
N PRO A 54 19.10 -7.39 -3.55
CA PRO A 54 20.40 -7.49 -2.91
C PRO A 54 20.64 -8.83 -2.20
N GLU A 55 19.57 -9.61 -1.95
CA GLU A 55 19.63 -10.90 -1.25
C GLU A 55 19.20 -12.08 -2.14
N ASN A 56 18.94 -11.86 -3.44
CA ASN A 56 18.54 -12.88 -4.41
C ASN A 56 17.37 -13.79 -3.96
N GLY A 57 16.49 -13.26 -3.12
CA GLY A 57 15.25 -13.95 -2.73
C GLY A 57 15.48 -15.08 -1.73
N ALA A 58 16.53 -14.96 -0.91
CA ALA A 58 16.79 -15.89 0.18
C ALA A 58 15.58 -15.95 1.14
N LEU A 59 14.86 -17.08 1.07
CA LEU A 59 13.74 -17.39 1.94
C LEU A 59 14.25 -18.21 3.12
N ASP A 60 14.08 -17.68 4.33
CA ASP A 60 14.04 -18.51 5.53
C ASP A 60 12.88 -19.52 5.34
N THR A 61 13.14 -20.82 5.53
CA THR A 61 12.13 -21.87 5.36
C THR A 61 10.92 -21.65 6.26
N PHE A 62 11.13 -21.04 7.44
CA PHE A 62 10.08 -20.64 8.36
C PHE A 62 9.18 -19.54 7.81
N CYS A 63 9.66 -18.73 6.85
CA CYS A 63 8.95 -17.61 6.28
C CYS A 63 8.41 -17.89 4.88
N ALA A 64 8.49 -19.13 4.38
CA ALA A 64 8.08 -19.49 3.04
C ALA A 64 6.61 -19.14 2.73
N GLN A 65 5.73 -19.18 3.74
CA GLN A 65 4.32 -18.81 3.63
C GLN A 65 4.05 -17.31 3.40
N TYR A 66 5.03 -16.43 3.64
CA TYR A 66 4.88 -14.98 3.39
C TYR A 66 5.03 -14.62 1.91
N ARG A 67 5.39 -15.59 1.07
CA ARG A 67 5.42 -15.43 -0.39
C ARG A 67 4.01 -15.50 -0.94
N ALA A 68 3.57 -14.44 -1.62
CA ALA A 68 2.35 -14.49 -2.41
C ALA A 68 2.54 -15.35 -3.66
N LYS A 69 1.46 -16.01 -4.08
CA LYS A 69 1.41 -16.62 -5.41
C LYS A 69 1.46 -15.51 -6.45
N THR A 70 2.50 -15.50 -7.28
CA THR A 70 2.63 -14.53 -8.37
C THR A 70 1.61 -14.83 -9.48
N ALA A 71 0.62 -13.96 -9.61
CA ALA A 71 -0.44 -14.08 -10.60
C ALA A 71 -0.19 -13.15 -11.79
N THR A 72 0.37 -11.96 -11.57
CA THR A 72 0.53 -10.95 -12.64
C THR A 72 1.85 -11.10 -13.41
N ALA A 73 1.91 -10.51 -14.61
CA ALA A 73 3.16 -10.46 -15.39
C ALA A 73 4.23 -9.62 -14.67
N ALA A 74 3.83 -8.47 -14.10
CA ALA A 74 4.70 -7.62 -13.30
C ALA A 74 5.31 -8.37 -12.11
N GLY A 75 4.50 -9.10 -11.33
CA GLY A 75 5.02 -9.88 -10.20
C GLY A 75 5.95 -11.01 -10.61
N ARG A 76 5.72 -11.64 -11.77
CA ARG A 76 6.68 -12.62 -12.32
C ARG A 76 8.01 -11.96 -12.71
N ASP A 77 7.99 -10.76 -13.27
CA ASP A 77 9.21 -10.04 -13.62
C ASP A 77 9.97 -9.54 -12.39
N VAL A 78 9.26 -9.07 -11.36
CA VAL A 78 9.83 -8.79 -10.03
C VAL A 78 10.50 -10.04 -9.44
N ALA A 79 9.85 -11.20 -9.52
CA ALA A 79 10.42 -12.46 -9.02
C ALA A 79 11.66 -12.92 -9.81
N LYS A 80 11.71 -12.71 -11.14
CA LYS A 80 12.91 -13.00 -11.95
C LYS A 80 14.13 -12.18 -11.55
N LEU A 81 13.90 -10.98 -11.01
CA LEU A 81 14.95 -10.13 -10.45
C LEU A 81 15.40 -10.56 -9.05
N GLY A 82 14.89 -11.68 -8.53
CA GLY A 82 15.27 -12.24 -7.23
C GLY A 82 14.52 -11.61 -6.05
N TRP A 83 13.43 -10.88 -6.28
CA TRP A 83 12.61 -10.35 -5.20
C TRP A 83 11.51 -11.34 -4.79
N ILE A 84 11.14 -11.33 -3.52
CA ILE A 84 10.01 -12.12 -3.02
C ILE A 84 8.77 -11.25 -3.07
N VAL A 85 7.82 -11.58 -3.94
CA VAL A 85 6.52 -10.89 -4.03
C VAL A 85 5.67 -11.24 -2.81
N THR A 86 5.11 -10.22 -2.17
CA THR A 86 4.31 -10.33 -0.93
C THR A 86 2.84 -10.01 -1.14
N SER A 87 2.49 -9.19 -2.14
CA SER A 87 1.11 -8.98 -2.57
C SER A 87 1.06 -8.34 -3.96
N GLU A 88 -0.09 -8.48 -4.62
CA GLU A 88 -0.38 -7.87 -5.91
C GLU A 88 -1.81 -7.31 -5.88
N ALA A 89 -2.01 -6.07 -6.34
CA ALA A 89 -3.33 -5.44 -6.39
C ALA A 89 -3.44 -4.46 -7.57
N PRO A 90 -4.64 -4.31 -8.18
CA PRO A 90 -4.88 -3.30 -9.21
C PRO A 90 -5.04 -1.91 -8.59
N LEU A 91 -4.52 -0.88 -9.27
CA LEU A 91 -4.75 0.53 -8.95
C LEU A 91 -5.05 1.26 -10.27
N GLY A 92 -6.34 1.39 -10.59
CA GLY A 92 -6.81 1.85 -11.89
C GLY A 92 -6.16 1.09 -13.04
N ARG A 93 -5.35 1.77 -13.85
CA ARG A 93 -4.64 1.13 -14.98
C ARG A 93 -3.37 0.38 -14.56
N TYR A 94 -2.89 0.60 -13.35
CA TYR A 94 -1.62 0.07 -12.87
C TYR A 94 -1.81 -1.27 -12.15
N THR A 95 -0.74 -2.06 -12.14
CA THR A 95 -0.56 -3.19 -11.22
C THR A 95 0.43 -2.77 -10.15
N VAL A 96 0.03 -2.89 -8.88
CA VAL A 96 0.90 -2.66 -7.74
C VAL A 96 1.41 -4.00 -7.24
N VAL A 97 2.72 -4.13 -7.10
CA VAL A 97 3.39 -5.33 -6.60
C VAL A 97 4.21 -4.92 -5.39
N THR A 98 3.96 -5.54 -4.24
CA THR A 98 4.81 -5.38 -3.05
C THR A 98 5.79 -6.51 -2.99
N PHE A 99 7.01 -6.23 -2.55
CA PHE A 99 8.08 -7.23 -2.55
C PHE A 99 9.17 -6.90 -1.54
N ALA A 100 9.89 -7.94 -1.10
CA ALA A 100 10.98 -7.85 -0.15
C ALA A 100 12.20 -8.61 -0.67
N SER A 101 13.40 -8.24 -0.21
CA SER A 101 14.64 -8.95 -0.59
C SER A 101 14.79 -10.27 0.17
N GLY A 102 14.22 -10.36 1.37
CA GLY A 102 14.28 -11.51 2.26
C GLY A 102 13.41 -11.34 3.49
N PHE A 103 13.41 -12.34 4.37
CA PHE A 103 12.68 -12.33 5.64
C PHE A 103 13.56 -12.78 6.80
N LYS A 104 13.35 -12.18 7.97
CA LYS A 104 13.95 -12.60 9.24
C LYS A 104 12.85 -13.19 10.11
N SER A 105 13.06 -14.42 10.59
CA SER A 105 12.16 -15.04 11.57
C SER A 105 12.19 -14.31 12.91
N GLY A 106 11.01 -14.21 13.52
CA GLY A 106 10.76 -13.69 14.86
C GLY A 106 10.13 -14.74 15.77
N THR A 107 9.75 -14.32 16.97
CA THR A 107 8.93 -15.15 17.86
C THR A 107 7.50 -15.27 17.33
N SER A 108 6.75 -16.26 17.81
CA SER A 108 5.31 -16.39 17.55
C SER A 108 4.91 -16.42 16.07
N ALA A 109 5.66 -17.13 15.22
CA ALA A 109 5.38 -17.25 13.78
C ALA A 109 5.44 -15.94 12.97
N ILE A 110 6.11 -14.92 13.51
CA ILE A 110 6.28 -13.63 12.85
C ILE A 110 7.48 -13.69 11.90
N CYS A 111 7.32 -13.11 10.70
CA CYS A 111 8.43 -12.84 9.79
C CYS A 111 8.52 -11.35 9.51
N PHE A 112 9.71 -10.79 9.70
CA PHE A 112 10.01 -9.40 9.42
C PHE A 112 10.61 -9.31 8.03
N ALA A 113 9.96 -8.56 7.14
CA ALA A 113 10.48 -8.35 5.79
C ALA A 113 11.77 -7.53 5.85
N ARG A 114 12.68 -7.77 4.90
CA ARG A 114 13.88 -6.95 4.68
C ARG A 114 13.80 -6.27 3.33
N ASN A 115 14.20 -5.00 3.31
CA ASN A 115 14.15 -4.11 2.15
C ASN A 115 12.81 -4.24 1.41
N ALA A 116 11.71 -4.08 2.13
CA ALA A 116 10.37 -4.19 1.55
C ALA A 116 9.96 -2.90 0.85
N ASN A 117 9.43 -3.04 -0.37
CA ASN A 117 9.11 -1.96 -1.28
C ASN A 117 7.77 -2.20 -1.99
N ILE A 118 7.28 -1.15 -2.63
CA ILE A 118 6.10 -1.16 -3.48
C ILE A 118 6.51 -0.73 -4.89
N GLY A 119 6.32 -1.59 -5.89
CA GLY A 119 6.48 -1.23 -7.30
C GLY A 119 5.12 -0.96 -7.93
N VAL A 120 5.02 0.11 -8.70
CA VAL A 120 3.84 0.40 -9.52
C VAL A 120 4.19 0.20 -10.98
N PHE A 121 3.39 -0.61 -11.68
CA PHE A 121 3.66 -1.07 -13.04
C PHE A 121 2.53 -0.70 -13.99
N ASP A 122 2.89 -0.18 -15.17
CA ASP A 122 2.02 -0.08 -16.33
C ASP A 122 2.32 -1.28 -17.25
N GLY A 123 1.44 -2.28 -17.24
CA GLY A 123 1.75 -3.60 -17.77
C GLY A 123 2.91 -4.25 -17.01
N THR A 124 4.06 -4.44 -17.67
CA THR A 124 5.31 -4.94 -17.06
C THR A 124 6.36 -3.85 -16.85
N THR A 125 6.08 -2.62 -17.26
CA THR A 125 7.01 -1.50 -17.12
C THR A 125 6.86 -0.89 -15.73
N LEU A 126 7.94 -0.86 -14.95
CA LEU A 126 7.97 -0.12 -13.69
C LEU A 126 7.84 1.38 -14.00
N VAL A 127 6.95 2.06 -13.30
CA VAL A 127 6.76 3.52 -13.45
C VAL A 127 7.01 4.27 -12.14
N ALA A 128 6.86 3.61 -10.99
CA ALA A 128 7.19 4.20 -9.69
C ALA A 128 7.65 3.15 -8.68
N LEU A 129 8.49 3.58 -7.73
CA LEU A 129 8.97 2.80 -6.61
C LEU A 129 8.67 3.52 -5.29
N GLY A 130 7.97 2.83 -4.39
CA GLY A 130 7.77 3.18 -3.00
C GLY A 130 8.76 2.44 -2.09
N TYR A 131 9.46 3.17 -1.22
CA TYR A 131 10.44 2.59 -0.28
C TYR A 131 10.50 3.41 1.02
N THR A 132 11.05 2.83 2.08
CA THR A 132 11.36 3.57 3.32
C THR A 132 12.85 3.90 3.42
N ALA A 133 13.17 5.06 4.00
CA ALA A 133 14.54 5.39 4.35
C ALA A 133 15.03 4.45 5.46
N ARG A 134 16.27 3.97 5.39
CA ARG A 134 16.87 3.07 6.39
C ARG A 134 16.75 3.59 7.83
N ALA A 135 16.88 4.90 8.01
CA ALA A 135 16.81 5.55 9.32
C ALA A 135 15.39 5.57 9.93
N SER A 136 14.35 5.22 9.16
CA SER A 136 12.96 5.25 9.64
C SER A 136 12.66 4.14 10.64
N GLY A 137 13.42 3.04 10.62
CA GLY A 137 13.21 1.90 11.51
C GLY A 137 11.93 1.10 11.22
N TRP A 138 11.27 1.35 10.08
CA TRP A 138 10.11 0.62 9.61
C TRP A 138 10.09 0.48 8.08
N GLN A 139 9.26 -0.41 7.55
CA GLN A 139 9.18 -0.74 6.11
C GLN A 139 7.75 -0.82 5.56
N LEU A 140 7.61 -0.65 4.24
CA LEU A 140 6.33 -0.84 3.55
C LEU A 140 6.01 -2.33 3.44
N GLY A 141 4.75 -2.69 3.66
CA GLY A 141 4.26 -4.07 3.66
C GLY A 141 3.41 -4.38 2.43
N SER A 142 2.45 -5.28 2.62
CA SER A 142 1.46 -5.65 1.61
C SER A 142 0.48 -4.51 1.30
N VAL A 143 -0.26 -4.66 0.21
CA VAL A 143 -1.37 -3.77 -0.15
C VAL A 143 -2.69 -4.52 -0.23
N GLU A 144 -3.78 -3.81 0.07
CA GLU A 144 -5.14 -4.31 -0.05
C GLU A 144 -6.04 -3.29 -0.78
N PRO A 145 -6.89 -3.73 -1.72
CA PRO A 145 -7.85 -2.84 -2.38
C PRO A 145 -8.88 -2.23 -1.42
N LEU A 146 -9.20 -0.96 -1.64
CA LEU A 146 -10.27 -0.24 -0.96
C LEU A 146 -11.46 0.02 -1.89
N GLU A 147 -12.67 0.18 -1.33
CA GLU A 147 -13.88 0.56 -2.10
C GLU A 147 -13.70 1.89 -2.84
N SER A 148 -12.84 2.78 -2.33
CA SER A 148 -12.49 4.06 -2.97
C SER A 148 -11.67 3.91 -4.25
N GLY A 149 -11.17 2.71 -4.56
CA GLY A 149 -10.22 2.46 -5.64
C GLY A 149 -8.76 2.74 -5.26
N ALA A 150 -8.49 3.27 -4.07
CA ALA A 150 -7.14 3.34 -3.51
C ALA A 150 -6.69 1.97 -2.97
N LEU A 151 -5.41 1.86 -2.62
CA LEU A 151 -4.85 0.71 -1.93
C LEU A 151 -4.44 1.08 -0.51
N LEU A 152 -4.88 0.30 0.48
CA LEU A 152 -4.35 0.36 1.83
C LEU A 152 -2.95 -0.25 1.86
N VAL A 153 -2.00 0.46 2.44
CA VAL A 153 -0.60 0.03 2.56
C VAL A 153 -0.33 -0.40 3.99
N TRP A 154 -0.01 -1.68 4.18
CA TRP A 154 0.35 -2.27 5.47
C TRP A 154 1.80 -1.95 5.86
N GLY A 155 2.12 -2.00 7.15
CA GLY A 155 3.52 -2.02 7.61
C GLY A 155 4.17 -3.39 7.34
N GLY A 156 5.45 -3.39 6.98
CA GLY A 156 6.22 -4.60 6.64
C GLY A 156 6.92 -5.28 7.82
N ASP A 157 6.90 -4.66 9.01
CA ASP A 157 7.59 -5.16 10.19
C ASP A 157 6.65 -6.01 11.06
N GLY A 158 6.38 -7.23 10.59
CA GLY A 158 5.53 -8.18 11.29
C GLY A 158 4.06 -7.74 11.35
N PRO A 159 3.33 -8.02 12.44
CA PRO A 159 1.93 -7.63 12.61
C PRO A 159 1.83 -6.12 12.90
N SER A 160 1.87 -5.34 11.82
CA SER A 160 1.85 -3.88 11.87
C SER A 160 0.53 -3.34 11.36
N ALA A 161 0.08 -2.22 11.92
CA ALA A 161 -1.05 -1.48 11.38
C ALA A 161 -0.74 -0.92 9.98
N PRO A 162 -1.77 -0.55 9.20
CA PRO A 162 -1.57 0.21 7.97
C PRO A 162 -0.86 1.53 8.22
N VAL A 163 0.07 1.86 7.33
CA VAL A 163 0.89 3.06 7.39
C VAL A 163 0.35 4.19 6.50
N GLY A 164 -0.43 3.84 5.48
CA GLY A 164 -1.04 4.82 4.60
C GLY A 164 -1.85 4.22 3.46
N GLU A 165 -2.11 5.04 2.46
CA GLU A 165 -2.88 4.66 1.28
C GLU A 165 -2.19 5.14 -0.01
N LEU A 166 -2.06 4.24 -0.99
CA LEU A 166 -1.58 4.56 -2.32
C LEU A 166 -2.78 4.83 -3.24
N ARG A 167 -2.77 5.96 -3.93
CA ARG A 167 -3.87 6.39 -4.81
C ARG A 167 -3.37 7.08 -6.07
N GLU A 168 -4.19 7.04 -7.11
CA GLU A 168 -4.05 7.94 -8.24
C GLU A 168 -4.60 9.32 -7.88
N GLU A 169 -3.84 10.37 -8.18
CA GLU A 169 -4.24 11.76 -7.90
C GLU A 169 -3.71 12.69 -8.99
N ASN A 170 -4.62 13.43 -9.64
CA ASN A 170 -4.27 14.40 -10.69
C ASN A 170 -3.38 13.81 -11.80
N GLY A 171 -3.62 12.55 -12.20
CA GLY A 171 -2.79 11.85 -13.19
C GLY A 171 -1.40 11.44 -12.69
N GLY A 172 -1.13 11.57 -11.40
CA GLY A 172 0.04 11.05 -10.71
C GLY A 172 -0.31 9.98 -9.69
N LEU A 173 0.69 9.53 -8.94
CA LEU A 173 0.56 8.59 -7.84
C LEU A 173 0.94 9.27 -6.53
N ARG A 174 0.16 9.04 -5.48
CA ARG A 174 0.46 9.61 -4.16
C ARG A 174 0.33 8.55 -3.08
N LEU A 175 1.33 8.51 -2.21
CA LEU A 175 1.28 7.80 -0.95
C LEU A 175 0.84 8.78 0.15
N THR A 176 -0.34 8.55 0.71
CA THR A 176 -1.02 9.45 1.65
C THR A 176 -1.15 8.79 3.03
N ALA A 177 -1.41 9.58 4.07
CA ALA A 177 -1.80 9.03 5.37
C ALA A 177 -3.10 8.20 5.25
N VAL A 178 -3.28 7.24 6.17
CA VAL A 178 -4.54 6.47 6.26
C VAL A 178 -5.70 7.44 6.43
N ALA A 179 -6.74 7.29 5.61
CA ALA A 179 -7.89 8.19 5.63
C ALA A 179 -8.53 8.26 7.02
N ALA A 180 -9.13 9.39 7.38
CA ALA A 180 -9.78 9.56 8.68
C ALA A 180 -10.95 8.58 8.88
N GLU A 181 -11.62 8.20 7.79
CA GLU A 181 -12.72 7.25 7.75
C GLU A 181 -12.70 6.49 6.44
N ARG A 182 -13.26 5.27 6.44
CA ARG A 182 -13.38 4.43 5.25
C ARG A 182 -14.77 3.85 5.11
N THR A 183 -15.22 3.73 3.88
CA THR A 183 -16.50 3.10 3.54
C THR A 183 -16.33 1.61 3.30
N TYR A 184 -17.35 0.86 3.69
CA TYR A 184 -17.50 -0.57 3.48
C TYR A 184 -18.95 -0.88 3.10
N CYS A 185 -19.15 -2.07 2.52
CA CYS A 185 -20.45 -2.58 2.15
C CYS A 185 -21.19 -1.68 1.16
N HIS A 186 -20.46 -1.15 0.16
CA HIS A 186 -20.93 -0.16 -0.81
C HIS A 186 -21.40 1.13 -0.13
N GLY A 187 -20.59 1.67 0.78
CA GLY A 187 -20.91 2.91 1.48
C GLY A 187 -21.91 2.80 2.65
N ARG A 188 -22.45 1.61 2.93
CA ARG A 188 -23.44 1.43 4.02
C ARG A 188 -22.82 1.38 5.42
N ALA A 189 -21.55 1.02 5.50
CA ALA A 189 -20.76 1.04 6.73
C ALA A 189 -19.67 2.08 6.60
N ILE A 190 -19.47 2.89 7.65
CA ILE A 190 -18.33 3.78 7.78
C ILE A 190 -17.53 3.31 8.99
N VAL A 191 -16.23 3.05 8.79
CA VAL A 191 -15.30 2.72 9.87
C VAL A 191 -14.34 3.88 10.05
N PRO A 192 -14.36 4.58 11.19
CA PRO A 192 -13.37 5.60 11.50
C PRO A 192 -11.97 4.97 11.66
N ASN A 193 -10.94 5.75 11.37
CA ASN A 193 -9.57 5.30 11.55
C ASN A 193 -9.24 5.14 13.03
N VAL A 194 -9.19 3.88 13.47
CA VAL A 194 -8.85 3.47 14.83
C VAL A 194 -7.47 2.82 14.93
N TYR A 195 -6.74 2.69 13.82
CA TYR A 195 -5.41 2.09 13.82
C TYR A 195 -4.43 2.85 14.74
N GLY A 196 -3.58 2.09 15.43
CA GLY A 196 -2.59 2.62 16.37
C GLY A 196 -3.20 3.27 17.62
N LYS A 197 -4.52 3.23 17.81
CA LYS A 197 -5.17 3.78 19.00
C LYS A 197 -5.26 2.73 20.11
N PRO A 198 -5.11 3.15 21.38
CA PRO A 198 -5.51 2.36 22.53
C PRO A 198 -6.95 1.84 22.41
N LEU A 199 -7.20 0.62 22.89
CA LEU A 199 -8.48 -0.06 22.79
C LEU A 199 -9.63 0.76 23.40
N ASP A 200 -9.42 1.39 24.56
CA ASP A 200 -10.43 2.21 25.21
C ASP A 200 -10.83 3.44 24.38
N LYS A 201 -9.86 4.05 23.68
CA LYS A 201 -10.10 5.17 22.75
C LYS A 201 -10.76 4.69 21.46
N ALA A 202 -10.25 3.61 20.86
CA ALA A 202 -10.83 3.01 19.66
C ALA A 202 -12.29 2.64 19.88
N ARG A 203 -12.59 1.98 21.00
CA ARG A 203 -13.95 1.61 21.41
C ARG A 203 -14.89 2.82 21.48
N LYS A 204 -14.47 3.91 22.13
CA LYS A 204 -15.29 5.14 22.22
C LYS A 204 -15.59 5.71 20.83
N ILE A 205 -14.59 5.74 19.95
CA ILE A 205 -14.74 6.21 18.57
C ILE A 205 -15.70 5.31 17.79
N LEU A 206 -15.55 3.98 17.86
CA LEU A 206 -16.44 3.06 17.16
C LEU A 206 -17.90 3.22 17.62
N ILE A 207 -18.13 3.29 18.94
CA ILE A 207 -19.46 3.51 19.51
C ILE A 207 -20.06 4.83 19.05
N SER A 208 -19.28 5.92 19.00
CA SER A 208 -19.79 7.21 18.51
C SER A 208 -20.12 7.19 17.02
N HIS A 209 -19.53 6.27 16.25
CA HIS A 209 -19.85 6.02 14.84
C HIS A 209 -20.91 4.92 14.64
N GLY A 210 -21.70 4.61 15.66
CA GLY A 210 -22.86 3.70 15.55
C GLY A 210 -22.50 2.22 15.54
N TRP A 211 -21.24 1.86 15.81
CA TRP A 211 -20.83 0.47 16.00
C TRP A 211 -21.16 0.01 17.43
N GLN A 212 -22.06 -0.95 17.54
CA GLN A 212 -22.49 -1.50 18.82
C GLN A 212 -21.60 -2.67 19.24
N PRO A 213 -21.05 -2.68 20.46
CA PRO A 213 -20.33 -3.82 21.01
C PRO A 213 -21.16 -5.10 20.91
N LEU A 214 -20.59 -6.15 20.31
CA LEU A 214 -21.24 -7.43 20.15
C LEU A 214 -20.67 -8.42 21.16
N ARG A 215 -21.49 -8.79 22.15
CA ARG A 215 -21.11 -9.84 23.11
C ARG A 215 -20.90 -11.17 22.37
N PRO A 216 -19.83 -11.94 22.65
CA PRO A 216 -19.65 -13.26 22.08
C PRO A 216 -20.83 -14.18 22.45
N HIS A 217 -21.12 -15.13 21.55
CA HIS A 217 -22.21 -16.09 21.77
C HIS A 217 -21.91 -17.01 22.95
N GLU A 218 -20.69 -17.52 22.99
CA GLU A 218 -20.17 -18.32 24.09
C GLU A 218 -19.41 -17.42 25.06
N LYS A 219 -19.53 -17.71 26.36
CA LYS A 219 -18.78 -16.98 27.38
C LYS A 219 -17.31 -17.40 27.27
N PRO A 220 -16.35 -16.45 27.20
CA PRO A 220 -14.94 -16.79 27.21
C PRO A 220 -14.55 -17.59 28.45
N ASP A 221 -13.58 -18.50 28.28
CA ASP A 221 -13.00 -19.25 29.39
C ASP A 221 -12.43 -18.31 30.45
N ALA A 222 -12.44 -18.71 31.73
CA ALA A 222 -11.96 -17.87 32.82
C ALA A 222 -10.46 -17.53 32.72
N MET A 223 -9.68 -18.37 32.02
CA MET A 223 -8.26 -18.18 31.75
C MET A 223 -7.99 -17.35 30.48
N ASP A 224 -9.01 -17.07 29.68
CA ASP A 224 -8.90 -16.20 28.50
C ASP A 224 -8.90 -14.72 28.93
N GLY A 225 -7.98 -13.93 28.37
CA GLY A 225 -7.92 -12.49 28.62
C GLY A 225 -9.21 -11.74 28.30
N ALA A 226 -10.04 -12.27 27.39
CA ALA A 226 -11.37 -11.74 27.09
C ALA A 226 -12.29 -11.76 28.33
N ALA A 227 -12.18 -12.76 29.20
CA ALA A 227 -12.94 -12.80 30.45
C ALA A 227 -12.51 -11.68 31.42
N THR A 228 -11.23 -11.31 31.41
CA THR A 228 -10.71 -10.17 32.17
C THR A 228 -11.19 -8.85 31.57
N LEU A 229 -11.08 -8.66 30.26
CA LEU A 229 -11.61 -7.47 29.57
C LEU A 229 -13.12 -7.26 29.84
N ALA A 230 -13.89 -8.34 29.90
CA ALA A 230 -15.31 -8.28 30.24
C ALA A 230 -15.57 -7.75 31.67
N LYS A 231 -14.71 -8.06 32.65
CA LYS A 231 -14.78 -7.49 34.02
C LYS A 231 -14.53 -5.98 34.02
N HIS A 232 -13.76 -5.48 33.05
CA HIS A 232 -13.55 -4.05 32.80
C HIS A 232 -14.62 -3.40 31.90
N GLY A 233 -15.71 -4.11 31.59
CA GLY A 233 -16.83 -3.59 30.80
C GLY A 233 -16.62 -3.62 29.29
N ILE A 234 -15.55 -4.27 28.81
CA ILE A 234 -15.29 -4.53 27.39
C ILE A 234 -15.87 -5.91 27.08
N ILE A 235 -17.17 -5.90 26.79
CA ILE A 235 -17.98 -7.11 26.65
C ILE A 235 -17.88 -7.73 25.25
N GLU A 236 -17.26 -7.02 24.33
CA GLU A 236 -17.13 -7.38 22.92
C GLU A 236 -15.88 -8.21 22.59
N ALA A 237 -15.00 -8.45 23.57
CA ALA A 237 -13.84 -9.32 23.39
C ALA A 237 -14.31 -10.78 23.27
N GLU A 238 -13.96 -11.44 22.17
CA GLU A 238 -14.29 -12.85 21.94
C GLU A 238 -13.22 -13.78 22.46
N ALA A 239 -11.96 -13.46 22.18
CA ALA A 239 -10.80 -14.24 22.58
C ALA A 239 -9.56 -13.37 22.66
N CYS A 240 -8.71 -13.63 23.63
CA CYS A 240 -7.40 -13.00 23.79
C CYS A 240 -6.32 -14.07 23.95
N SER A 241 -5.31 -14.02 23.09
CA SER A 241 -4.15 -14.90 23.17
C SER A 241 -3.25 -14.52 24.34
N GLY A 242 -2.93 -15.52 25.18
CA GLY A 242 -1.89 -15.42 26.22
C GLY A 242 -0.46 -15.60 25.70
N THR A 243 -0.23 -15.80 24.40
CA THR A 243 1.11 -16.09 23.87
C THR A 243 1.77 -14.85 23.27
N GLY A 244 2.60 -14.17 24.08
CA GLY A 244 3.64 -13.23 23.66
C GLY A 244 3.18 -11.86 23.11
N MET A 245 2.33 -11.87 22.07
CA MET A 245 1.89 -10.65 21.39
C MET A 245 0.62 -10.03 21.98
N GLY A 246 -0.12 -10.76 22.83
CA GLY A 246 -1.34 -10.27 23.46
C GLY A 246 -2.44 -9.91 22.46
N TYR A 247 -2.65 -10.76 21.44
CA TYR A 247 -3.72 -10.49 20.48
C TYR A 247 -5.08 -10.60 21.13
N CYS A 248 -5.97 -9.64 20.89
CA CYS A 248 -7.39 -9.79 21.21
C CYS A 248 -8.24 -9.57 19.98
N ALA A 249 -9.25 -10.42 19.82
CA ALA A 249 -10.30 -10.26 18.83
C ALA A 249 -11.54 -9.66 19.50
N LEU A 250 -12.05 -8.56 18.95
CA LEU A 250 -13.23 -7.88 19.43
C LEU A 250 -14.24 -7.71 18.30
N ARG A 251 -15.55 -7.69 18.61
CA ARG A 251 -16.59 -7.54 17.59
C ARG A 251 -17.58 -6.43 17.87
N TYR A 252 -17.94 -5.75 16.81
CA TYR A 252 -18.98 -4.75 16.80
C TYR A 252 -19.96 -5.04 15.66
N ARG A 253 -21.16 -4.50 15.76
CA ARG A 253 -22.17 -4.61 14.70
C ARG A 253 -22.84 -3.27 14.44
N ASN A 254 -23.32 -3.10 13.22
CA ASN A 254 -24.26 -2.05 12.86
C ASN A 254 -25.29 -2.63 11.88
N ALA A 255 -26.10 -1.77 11.26
CA ALA A 255 -27.11 -2.21 10.28
C ALA A 255 -26.50 -2.83 9.02
N ALA A 256 -25.28 -2.43 8.63
CA ALA A 256 -24.61 -2.86 7.41
C ALA A 256 -23.83 -4.17 7.55
N GLY A 257 -23.35 -4.49 8.74
CA GLY A 257 -22.59 -5.72 8.97
C GLY A 257 -21.96 -5.83 10.35
N VAL A 258 -20.91 -6.65 10.41
CA VAL A 258 -20.08 -6.91 11.59
C VAL A 258 -18.67 -6.39 11.35
N LEU A 259 -18.11 -5.71 12.33
CA LEU A 259 -16.72 -5.27 12.36
C LEU A 259 -15.96 -6.15 13.36
N GLY A 260 -14.96 -6.88 12.89
CA GLY A 260 -13.94 -7.51 13.74
C GLY A 260 -12.77 -6.55 13.91
N VAL A 261 -12.31 -6.34 15.14
CA VAL A 261 -11.16 -5.50 15.48
C VAL A 261 -10.12 -6.37 16.17
N THR A 262 -8.87 -6.26 15.74
CA THR A 262 -7.74 -6.96 16.35
C THR A 262 -6.83 -5.96 17.04
N THR A 263 -6.54 -6.22 18.32
CA THR A 263 -5.52 -5.49 19.07
C THR A 263 -4.30 -6.36 19.33
N VAL A 264 -3.17 -5.71 19.66
CA VAL A 264 -1.95 -6.34 20.20
C VAL A 264 -1.47 -5.60 21.43
N GLY A 265 -0.65 -6.30 22.21
CA GLY A 265 0.02 -5.77 23.38
C GLY A 265 -0.92 -5.54 24.56
N GLY A 266 -0.33 -5.17 25.69
CA GLY A 266 -1.06 -4.93 26.94
C GLY A 266 -1.51 -6.22 27.63
N GLU A 267 -1.52 -6.17 28.95
CA GLU A 267 -2.21 -7.19 29.73
C GLU A 267 -3.72 -6.93 29.68
N PRO A 268 -4.57 -7.96 29.73
CA PRO A 268 -6.03 -7.80 29.77
C PRO A 268 -6.54 -6.92 30.92
N ASP A 269 -5.77 -6.81 32.01
CA ASP A 269 -6.08 -5.93 33.16
C ASP A 269 -5.91 -4.44 32.85
N THR A 270 -5.21 -4.09 31.77
CA THR A 270 -5.00 -2.69 31.35
C THR A 270 -5.44 -2.51 29.89
N PRO A 271 -6.75 -2.37 29.62
CA PRO A 271 -7.26 -2.29 28.26
C PRO A 271 -6.61 -1.18 27.42
N SER A 272 -6.28 -0.04 28.02
CA SER A 272 -5.60 1.07 27.33
C SER A 272 -4.19 0.74 26.83
N ALA A 273 -3.60 -0.37 27.27
CA ALA A 273 -2.32 -0.86 26.78
C ALA A 273 -2.47 -1.75 25.52
N ASN A 274 -3.69 -2.19 25.19
CA ASN A 274 -3.97 -2.89 23.95
C ASN A 274 -4.11 -1.88 22.81
N THR A 275 -3.39 -2.08 21.71
CA THR A 275 -3.40 -1.17 20.55
C THR A 275 -4.03 -1.83 19.34
N VAL A 276 -4.94 -1.12 18.66
CA VAL A 276 -5.58 -1.63 17.43
C VAL A 276 -4.57 -1.69 16.29
N ILE A 277 -4.45 -2.86 15.65
CA ILE A 277 -3.57 -3.07 14.49
C ILE A 277 -4.30 -3.51 13.23
N ASP A 278 -5.46 -4.16 13.36
CA ASP A 278 -6.24 -4.66 12.23
C ASP A 278 -7.74 -4.49 12.52
N TYR A 279 -8.53 -4.38 11.45
CA TYR A 279 -9.95 -4.62 11.49
C TYR A 279 -10.47 -5.10 10.14
N GLN A 280 -11.56 -5.86 10.17
CA GLN A 280 -12.20 -6.44 8.99
C GLN A 280 -13.72 -6.27 9.09
N VAL A 281 -14.36 -5.97 7.96
CA VAL A 281 -15.82 -5.79 7.89
C VAL A 281 -16.44 -6.95 7.12
N ALA A 282 -17.31 -7.69 7.79
CA ALA A 282 -18.18 -8.68 7.18
C ALA A 282 -19.54 -8.04 6.85
N CYS A 283 -19.80 -7.81 5.57
CA CYS A 283 -21.04 -7.21 5.10
C CYS A 283 -22.21 -8.20 5.20
N ARG A 284 -23.37 -7.71 5.66
CA ARG A 284 -24.61 -8.49 5.61
C ARG A 284 -25.07 -8.62 4.16
N GLN A 285 -25.39 -9.85 3.74
CA GLN A 285 -25.99 -10.14 2.44
C GLN A 285 -27.38 -9.49 2.33
N GLN A 286 -27.74 -9.11 1.11
CA GLN A 286 -29.06 -8.58 0.78
C GLN A 286 -30.06 -9.74 0.62
#